data_AF-A0A7S0GGU1-F1
#
_entry.id   AF-A0A7S0GGU1-F1
#
_cell.length_a   1.000
_cell.length_b   1.000
_cell.length_c   1.000
_cell.angle_alpha   90.00
_cell.angle_beta   90.00
_cell.angle_gamma   90.00
#
_symmetry.space_group_name_H-M   'P 1'
#
loop_
_entity.id
_entity.type
_entity.pdbx_description
1 polymer ?
#
loop_
_entity_poly.entity_id
_entity_poly.type
_entity_poly.pdbx_seq_one_letter_code
_entity_poly.pdbx_strand_id
1 'polypeptide(L)'
;NTNTENEAAYSVVDGENLATVEEEQERDAQKVKTTSATDLEIARALKTRAYPLFLMEKAAVIVDDILESLSTQSDIQIGSASTSISQSKDTTQKERLVILGTGWGAAALLKQIDASRFDVTVISPRNFFLFTPMLAGASVGTVEYRSIIEPVRDINRKAKYLEATATCIDISKSSISCESVVCAGSSCTIEDFEMEYDRLIVSVGAQTNTFGIPGVREHCCFLKQVEDARKIRNAIVNCFERANLPRLSDEERESILTFAVIGAGPTGIEFASELRDFIEQDGPKYYPSLLKYVR
;
A
#
# COMPACT_ATOMS: atom_id res chain seq x y z
N ASN A 1 5.04 39.13 32.85
CA ASN A 1 3.62 38.90 32.52
C ASN A 1 3.50 38.25 31.17
N THR A 2 3.27 36.93 31.24
CA THR A 2 2.64 36.01 30.28
C THR A 2 3.21 35.85 28.86
N ASN A 3 3.97 34.76 28.73
CA ASN A 3 3.99 33.84 27.58
C ASN A 3 2.58 33.60 27.02
N THR A 4 2.48 33.41 25.71
CA THR A 4 1.40 32.64 25.09
C THR A 4 2.04 31.50 24.28
N GLU A 5 1.82 30.31 24.80
CA GLU A 5 2.21 29.01 24.28
C GLU A 5 1.13 28.49 23.31
N ASN A 6 1.58 27.81 22.26
CA ASN A 6 1.13 26.47 21.85
C ASN A 6 -0.37 26.13 22.02
N GLU A 7 -1.16 26.22 20.93
CA GLU A 7 -2.47 25.57 20.82
C GLU A 7 -2.47 24.54 19.67
N ALA A 8 -2.13 23.30 20.02
CA ALA A 8 -2.55 22.10 19.30
C ALA A 8 -2.55 20.94 20.32
N ALA A 9 -3.48 20.98 21.27
CA ALA A 9 -3.75 19.88 22.18
C ALA A 9 -5.01 19.14 21.70
N TYR A 10 -4.84 17.99 21.06
CA TYR A 10 -5.90 17.00 20.94
C TYR A 10 -5.69 15.94 22.03
N SER A 11 -6.66 15.82 22.93
CA SER A 11 -6.74 14.76 23.94
C SER A 11 -7.32 13.49 23.31
N VAL A 12 -6.58 12.40 23.37
CA VAL A 12 -7.10 11.05 23.17
C VAL A 12 -7.60 10.58 24.53
N VAL A 13 -8.91 10.38 24.65
CA VAL A 13 -9.53 9.75 25.83
C VAL A 13 -9.43 8.25 25.62
N ASP A 14 -8.54 7.61 26.36
CA ASP A 14 -8.41 6.14 26.36
C ASP A 14 -9.68 5.51 26.95
N GLY A 15 -10.29 4.62 26.16
CA GLY A 15 -11.51 3.90 26.49
C GLY A 15 -11.28 2.72 27.44
N GLU A 16 -10.79 3.00 28.65
CA GLU A 16 -10.83 2.05 29.77
C GLU A 16 -11.87 2.51 30.79
N ASN A 17 -13.11 2.06 30.61
CA ASN A 17 -14.10 1.90 31.69
C ASN A 17 -15.35 1.22 31.13
N LEU A 18 -15.39 -0.11 31.17
CA LEU A 18 -16.62 -0.91 31.18
C LEU A 18 -16.29 -2.36 31.54
N ALA A 19 -16.02 -2.58 32.83
CA ALA A 19 -16.41 -3.78 33.59
C ALA A 19 -15.83 -3.68 35.01
N THR A 20 -16.62 -3.13 35.94
CA THR A 20 -16.42 -3.37 37.37
C THR A 20 -16.86 -4.79 37.70
N VAL A 21 -16.07 -5.53 38.49
CA VAL A 21 -16.43 -6.05 39.83
C VAL A 21 -15.40 -7.11 40.26
N GLU A 22 -14.75 -6.78 41.38
CA GLU A 22 -14.22 -7.65 42.44
C GLU A 22 -12.80 -8.28 42.40
N GLU A 23 -12.05 -7.82 43.42
CA GLU A 23 -11.13 -8.53 44.30
C GLU A 23 -9.61 -8.46 44.07
N GLU A 24 -9.02 -7.55 44.86
CA GLU A 24 -7.64 -7.55 45.35
C GLU A 24 -7.23 -8.91 45.92
N GLN A 25 -6.05 -9.42 45.54
CA GLN A 25 -4.99 -9.80 46.48
C GLN A 25 -3.74 -10.35 45.75
N GLU A 26 -2.61 -10.14 46.42
CA GLU A 26 -1.29 -10.77 46.23
C GLU A 26 -0.33 -10.21 45.16
N ARG A 27 0.48 -9.27 45.68
CA ARG A 27 1.89 -9.11 45.34
C ARG A 27 2.62 -10.44 45.56
N ASP A 28 3.33 -10.96 44.54
CA ASP A 28 4.75 -11.28 44.68
C ASP A 28 5.46 -11.60 43.34
N ALA A 29 6.60 -10.92 43.17
CA ALA A 29 7.81 -11.30 42.44
C ALA A 29 7.74 -11.97 41.05
N GLN A 30 7.97 -11.18 39.99
CA GLN A 30 8.99 -11.57 39.00
C GLN A 30 9.58 -10.38 38.22
N LYS A 31 10.91 -10.29 38.26
CA LYS A 31 11.77 -9.37 37.52
C LYS A 31 11.40 -9.33 36.02
N VAL A 32 10.79 -8.24 35.57
CA VAL A 32 10.64 -7.95 34.14
C VAL A 32 11.88 -7.19 33.67
N LYS A 33 12.62 -7.80 32.72
CA LYS A 33 13.69 -7.18 31.95
C LYS A 33 13.18 -5.87 31.33
N THR A 34 13.82 -4.76 31.67
CA THR A 34 13.68 -3.48 30.97
C THR A 34 14.12 -3.67 29.52
N THR A 35 13.17 -3.90 28.64
CA THR A 35 13.38 -3.93 27.18
C THR A 35 13.39 -2.47 26.73
N SER A 36 14.41 -2.04 25.98
CA SER A 36 14.52 -0.62 25.59
C SER A 36 13.34 -0.22 24.70
N ALA A 37 12.91 1.04 24.76
CA ALA A 37 11.79 1.54 23.96
C ALA A 37 11.99 1.28 22.46
N THR A 38 13.24 1.37 21.99
CA THR A 38 13.69 1.00 20.63
C THR A 38 13.42 -0.46 20.28
N ASP A 39 13.69 -1.40 21.20
CA ASP A 39 13.46 -2.83 20.96
C ASP A 39 11.96 -3.15 20.86
N LEU A 40 11.13 -2.42 21.62
CA LEU A 40 9.66 -2.54 21.58
C LEU A 40 9.07 -1.96 20.29
N GLU A 41 9.61 -0.85 19.79
CA GLU A 41 9.23 -0.25 18.50
C GLU A 41 9.61 -1.16 17.33
N ILE A 42 10.81 -1.75 17.38
CA ILE A 42 11.28 -2.74 16.41
C ILE A 42 10.39 -4.00 16.46
N ALA A 43 10.08 -4.52 17.64
CA ALA A 43 9.20 -5.69 17.79
C ALA A 43 7.78 -5.44 17.26
N ARG A 44 7.25 -4.21 17.41
CA ARG A 44 5.97 -3.81 16.80
C ARG A 44 6.04 -3.74 15.28
N ALA A 45 7.16 -3.26 14.71
CA ALA A 45 7.38 -3.22 13.27
C ALA A 45 7.54 -4.63 12.66
N LEU A 46 8.09 -5.58 13.43
CA LEU A 46 8.36 -6.96 13.00
C LEU A 46 7.22 -7.96 13.29
N LYS A 47 6.10 -7.51 13.86
CA LYS A 47 4.98 -8.41 14.16
C LYS A 47 4.39 -8.97 12.86
N THR A 48 4.47 -10.29 12.70
CA THR A 48 3.87 -11.01 11.57
C THR A 48 2.36 -10.76 11.53
N ARG A 49 1.89 -10.21 10.40
CA ARG A 49 0.47 -10.02 10.09
C ARG A 49 0.10 -11.00 9.00
N ALA A 50 -1.10 -11.58 9.08
CA ALA A 50 -1.57 -12.55 8.09
C ALA A 50 -1.56 -11.93 6.68
N TYR A 51 -0.74 -12.50 5.79
CA TYR A 51 -0.53 -12.00 4.43
C TYR A 51 -0.69 -13.08 3.35
N PRO A 52 -1.93 -13.48 3.01
CA PRO A 52 -2.19 -14.19 1.76
C PRO A 52 -2.90 -13.31 0.69
N LEU A 53 -3.60 -12.24 1.08
CA LEU A 53 -4.47 -11.51 0.14
C LEU A 53 -3.72 -10.67 -0.89
N PHE A 54 -2.60 -10.04 -0.53
CA PHE A 54 -1.87 -9.17 -1.46
C PHE A 54 -1.17 -9.97 -2.58
N LEU A 55 -0.62 -11.15 -2.27
CA LEU A 55 -0.06 -12.05 -3.27
C LEU A 55 -1.16 -12.63 -4.17
N MET A 56 -2.31 -13.00 -3.60
CA MET A 56 -3.49 -13.42 -4.37
C MET A 56 -4.04 -12.31 -5.25
N GLU A 57 -4.09 -11.07 -4.76
CA GLU A 57 -4.59 -9.91 -5.51
C GLU A 57 -3.62 -9.53 -6.63
N LYS A 58 -2.30 -9.58 -6.38
CA LYS A 58 -1.30 -9.44 -7.44
C LYS A 58 -1.40 -10.55 -8.47
N ALA A 59 -1.54 -11.80 -8.04
CA ALA A 59 -1.72 -12.92 -8.96
C ALA A 59 -3.00 -12.75 -9.78
N ALA A 60 -4.11 -12.29 -9.17
CA ALA A 60 -5.35 -12.01 -9.86
C ALA A 60 -5.21 -10.86 -10.87
N VAL A 61 -4.60 -9.73 -10.47
CA VAL A 61 -4.36 -8.59 -11.37
C VAL A 61 -3.44 -8.98 -12.53
N ILE A 62 -2.38 -9.76 -12.28
CA ILE A 62 -1.49 -10.26 -13.32
C ILE A 62 -2.24 -11.23 -14.25
N VAL A 63 -3.09 -12.12 -13.71
CA VAL A 63 -3.89 -13.04 -14.51
C VAL A 63 -4.91 -12.28 -15.38
N ASP A 64 -5.56 -11.25 -14.86
CA ASP A 64 -6.48 -10.40 -15.61
C ASP A 64 -5.74 -9.62 -16.71
N ASP A 65 -4.58 -9.00 -16.41
CA ASP A 65 -3.74 -8.30 -17.40
C ASP A 65 -3.16 -9.27 -18.46
N ILE A 66 -2.85 -10.52 -18.09
CA ILE A 66 -2.44 -11.58 -19.02
C ILE A 66 -3.62 -12.01 -19.90
N LEU A 67 -4.81 -12.19 -19.34
CA LEU A 67 -6.02 -12.50 -20.11
C LEU A 67 -6.37 -11.40 -21.12
N GLU A 68 -6.16 -10.13 -20.77
CA GLU A 68 -6.31 -9.01 -21.71
C GLU A 68 -5.21 -8.99 -22.78
N SER A 69 -3.95 -9.25 -22.42
CA SER A 69 -2.81 -9.22 -23.36
C SER A 69 -2.70 -10.46 -24.27
N LEU A 70 -3.31 -11.60 -23.90
CA LEU A 70 -3.46 -12.79 -24.74
C LEU A 70 -4.38 -12.56 -25.96
N SER A 71 -5.06 -11.42 -26.05
CA SER A 71 -5.73 -10.97 -27.28
C SER A 71 -4.76 -10.46 -28.37
N THR A 72 -3.47 -10.33 -28.05
CA THR A 72 -2.43 -9.84 -28.97
C THR A 72 -1.11 -10.62 -28.85
N GLN A 73 -1.01 -11.65 -29.69
CA GLN A 73 0.22 -12.27 -30.21
C GLN A 73 1.17 -13.06 -29.28
N SER A 74 1.89 -13.95 -29.97
CA SER A 74 2.45 -15.24 -29.58
C SER A 74 3.97 -15.27 -29.44
N ASP A 75 4.41 -16.15 -28.54
CA ASP A 75 5.64 -16.95 -28.48
C ASP A 75 7.03 -16.31 -28.54
N ILE A 76 7.77 -16.37 -27.41
CA ILE A 76 9.24 -16.53 -27.37
C ILE A 76 9.65 -17.42 -26.18
N GLN A 77 10.43 -18.48 -26.44
CA GLN A 77 11.08 -19.34 -25.44
C GLN A 77 12.52 -18.88 -25.15
N ILE A 78 12.97 -18.93 -23.88
CA ILE A 78 14.41 -18.89 -23.53
C ILE A 78 14.69 -19.85 -22.36
N GLY A 79 15.71 -20.70 -22.54
CA GLY A 79 16.12 -21.75 -21.62
C GLY A 79 16.98 -21.29 -20.44
N SER A 80 16.93 -22.07 -19.36
CA SER A 80 17.65 -21.86 -18.10
C SER A 80 19.07 -22.42 -18.14
N ALA A 81 20.06 -21.65 -17.70
CA ALA A 81 21.36 -22.15 -17.29
C ALA A 81 21.68 -21.61 -15.89
N SER A 82 21.64 -22.50 -14.91
CA SER A 82 22.05 -22.24 -13.53
C SER A 82 23.57 -22.30 -13.43
N THR A 83 24.21 -21.25 -12.93
CA THR A 83 25.62 -21.32 -12.53
C THR A 83 25.82 -20.53 -11.25
N SER A 84 25.98 -21.27 -10.16
CA SER A 84 26.38 -20.78 -8.85
C SER A 84 27.86 -20.38 -8.88
N ILE A 85 28.15 -19.09 -8.75
CA ILE A 85 29.51 -18.58 -8.54
C ILE A 85 29.61 -18.08 -7.10
N SER A 86 30.33 -18.84 -6.28
CA SER A 86 30.83 -18.45 -4.97
C SER A 86 31.95 -17.42 -5.14
N GLN A 87 31.75 -16.19 -4.67
CA GLN A 87 32.79 -15.14 -4.69
C GLN A 87 33.36 -14.89 -3.29
N SER A 88 34.69 -15.02 -3.23
CA SER A 88 35.58 -14.59 -2.16
C SER A 88 35.46 -13.09 -1.88
N LYS A 89 35.43 -12.71 -0.60
CA LYS A 89 35.43 -11.31 -0.12
C LYS A 89 36.69 -10.58 -0.57
N ASP A 90 36.54 -9.76 -1.60
CA ASP A 90 37.54 -8.78 -2.02
C ASP A 90 37.42 -7.50 -1.18
N THR A 91 38.55 -6.90 -0.84
CA THR A 91 38.69 -5.75 0.08
C THR A 91 38.29 -4.40 -0.53
N THR A 92 37.63 -4.45 -1.70
CA THR A 92 37.08 -3.34 -2.47
C THR A 92 35.55 -3.34 -2.53
N GLN A 93 34.88 -4.26 -1.82
CA GLN A 93 33.43 -4.39 -1.88
C GLN A 93 32.72 -3.22 -1.21
N LYS A 94 31.79 -2.61 -1.96
CA LYS A 94 30.87 -1.59 -1.46
C LYS A 94 30.00 -2.17 -0.35
N GLU A 95 29.71 -1.37 0.67
CA GLU A 95 28.77 -1.73 1.73
C GLU A 95 27.38 -1.98 1.13
N ARG A 96 26.77 -3.12 1.47
CA ARG A 96 25.47 -3.58 0.96
C ARG A 96 24.35 -2.88 1.72
N LEU A 97 23.64 -2.01 1.01
CA LEU A 97 22.49 -1.30 1.55
C LEU A 97 21.21 -1.86 0.96
N VAL A 98 20.34 -2.36 1.82
CA VAL A 98 19.02 -2.86 1.42
C VAL A 98 17.94 -1.89 1.87
N ILE A 99 17.07 -1.50 0.94
CA ILE A 99 15.94 -0.62 1.17
C ILE A 99 14.66 -1.43 0.97
N LEU A 100 13.83 -1.53 2.00
CA LEU A 100 12.50 -2.17 1.92
C LEU A 100 11.43 -1.11 1.66
N GLY A 101 10.66 -1.30 0.59
CA GLY A 101 9.58 -0.42 0.17
C GLY A 101 9.99 0.58 -0.91
N THR A 102 8.97 1.12 -1.59
CA THR A 102 9.09 2.10 -2.68
C THR A 102 8.15 3.29 -2.44
N GLY A 103 7.91 3.62 -1.18
CA GLY A 103 7.11 4.77 -0.76
C GLY A 103 7.93 6.06 -0.63
N TRP A 104 7.37 7.05 0.05
CA TRP A 104 8.00 8.35 0.32
C TRP A 104 9.41 8.23 0.91
N GLY A 105 9.59 7.38 1.93
CA GLY A 105 10.90 7.20 2.58
C GLY A 105 11.97 6.67 1.63
N ALA A 106 11.66 5.59 0.89
CA ALA A 106 12.56 5.03 -0.10
C ALA A 106 12.88 6.01 -1.23
N ALA A 107 11.86 6.68 -1.79
CA ALA A 107 12.03 7.61 -2.89
C ALA A 107 12.88 8.82 -2.50
N ALA A 108 12.68 9.39 -1.30
CA ALA A 108 13.47 10.49 -0.79
C ALA A 108 14.95 10.10 -0.63
N LEU A 109 15.21 8.91 -0.08
CA LEU A 109 16.56 8.38 0.05
C LEU A 109 17.22 8.09 -1.30
N LEU A 110 16.51 7.41 -2.20
CA LEU A 110 17.04 7.01 -3.50
C LEU A 110 17.46 8.20 -4.36
N LYS A 111 16.79 9.35 -4.22
CA LYS A 111 17.15 10.61 -4.87
C LYS A 111 18.49 11.19 -4.40
N GLN A 112 18.86 10.94 -3.15
CA GLN A 112 20.04 11.57 -2.53
C GLN A 112 21.22 10.62 -2.39
N ILE A 113 20.97 9.31 -2.36
CA ILE A 113 22.01 8.33 -2.11
C ILE A 113 22.96 8.15 -3.30
N ASP A 114 24.24 8.14 -3.01
CA ASP A 114 25.28 7.84 -3.98
C ASP A 114 25.48 6.32 -4.12
N ALA A 115 24.77 5.71 -5.06
CA ALA A 115 24.91 4.31 -5.43
C ALA A 115 26.26 3.97 -6.12
N SER A 116 27.17 4.94 -6.29
CA SER A 116 28.57 4.64 -6.61
C SER A 116 29.36 4.18 -5.38
N ARG A 117 28.96 4.57 -4.16
CA ARG A 117 29.63 4.25 -2.89
C ARG A 117 29.06 3.03 -2.19
N PHE A 118 27.76 2.80 -2.34
CA PHE A 118 27.04 1.66 -1.75
C PHE A 118 26.55 0.69 -2.84
N ASP A 119 26.47 -0.60 -2.53
CA ASP A 119 25.69 -1.54 -3.36
C ASP A 119 24.23 -1.48 -2.89
N VAL A 120 23.43 -0.65 -3.55
CA VAL A 120 22.06 -0.36 -3.15
C VAL A 120 21.09 -1.32 -3.83
N THR A 121 20.33 -2.07 -3.04
CA THR A 121 19.25 -2.94 -3.51
C THR A 121 17.92 -2.52 -2.88
N VAL A 122 16.93 -2.26 -3.72
CA VAL A 122 15.56 -1.91 -3.32
C VAL A 122 14.69 -3.14 -3.49
N ILE A 123 13.99 -3.55 -2.43
CA ILE A 123 13.02 -4.63 -2.45
C ILE A 123 11.63 -4.06 -2.17
N SER A 124 10.74 -4.24 -3.12
CA SER A 124 9.32 -3.96 -2.91
C SER A 124 8.50 -4.71 -3.94
N PRO A 125 7.30 -5.18 -3.58
CA PRO A 125 6.41 -5.74 -4.58
C PRO A 125 5.90 -4.67 -5.55
N ARG A 126 6.09 -3.38 -5.29
CA ARG A 126 5.62 -2.31 -6.18
C ARG A 126 6.81 -1.63 -6.86
N ASN A 127 6.83 -1.64 -8.18
CA ASN A 127 7.95 -1.16 -9.01
C ASN A 127 7.94 0.35 -9.31
N PHE A 128 7.00 1.09 -8.71
CA PHE A 128 6.90 2.54 -8.81
C PHE A 128 6.74 3.21 -7.44
N PHE A 129 7.22 4.44 -7.35
CA PHE A 129 6.82 5.40 -6.33
C PHE A 129 5.42 5.95 -6.65
N LEU A 130 4.60 6.15 -5.62
CA LEU A 130 3.26 6.74 -5.74
C LEU A 130 3.21 8.07 -4.99
N PHE A 131 2.87 9.15 -5.69
CA PHE A 131 2.56 10.45 -5.11
C PHE A 131 1.15 10.43 -4.49
N THR A 132 1.07 9.87 -3.29
CA THR A 132 -0.19 9.63 -2.58
C THR A 132 -1.11 10.85 -2.40
N PRO A 133 -0.64 12.12 -2.29
CA PRO A 133 -1.54 13.27 -2.17
C PRO A 133 -2.50 13.46 -3.34
N MET A 134 -2.15 13.00 -4.55
CA MET A 134 -3.02 13.16 -5.73
C MET A 134 -3.93 11.93 -5.98
N LEU A 135 -3.97 10.99 -5.04
CA LEU A 135 -4.73 9.76 -5.22
C LEU A 135 -6.24 9.98 -5.19
N ALA A 136 -6.72 10.97 -4.41
CA ALA A 136 -8.12 11.38 -4.39
C ALA A 136 -8.59 11.85 -5.77
N GLY A 137 -7.89 12.81 -6.38
CA GLY A 137 -8.21 13.27 -7.74
C GLY A 137 -8.08 12.17 -8.80
N ALA A 138 -7.13 11.25 -8.64
CA ALA A 138 -6.98 10.12 -9.55
C ALA A 138 -8.17 9.14 -9.49
N SER A 139 -8.85 9.05 -8.35
CA SER A 139 -10.00 8.15 -8.15
C SER A 139 -11.27 8.61 -8.85
N VAL A 140 -11.36 9.90 -9.22
CA VAL A 140 -12.48 10.45 -9.99
C VAL A 140 -12.09 10.87 -11.41
N GLY A 141 -10.79 10.90 -11.72
CA GLY A 141 -10.26 11.19 -13.06
C GLY A 141 -9.76 12.62 -13.26
N THR A 142 -9.68 13.44 -12.20
CA THR A 142 -9.08 14.79 -12.23
C THR A 142 -7.63 14.76 -12.66
N VAL A 143 -6.90 13.70 -12.27
CA VAL A 143 -5.54 13.42 -12.74
C VAL A 143 -5.43 11.97 -13.19
N GLU A 144 -4.52 11.70 -14.11
CA GLU A 144 -4.30 10.36 -14.64
C GLU A 144 -3.27 9.59 -13.78
N TYR A 145 -3.44 8.27 -13.65
CA TYR A 145 -2.63 7.43 -12.75
C TYR A 145 -1.13 7.48 -13.04
N ARG A 146 -0.72 7.46 -14.32
CA ARG A 146 0.68 7.58 -14.74
C ARG A 146 1.27 8.94 -14.37
N SER A 147 0.45 9.97 -14.21
CA SER A 147 0.91 11.31 -13.79
C SER A 147 1.27 11.39 -12.30
N ILE A 148 0.87 10.39 -11.50
CA ILE A 148 1.10 10.36 -10.05
C ILE A 148 2.04 9.22 -9.63
N ILE A 149 2.67 8.54 -10.57
CA ILE A 149 3.65 7.48 -10.32
C ILE A 149 4.98 7.76 -11.00
N GLU A 150 6.06 7.23 -10.43
CA GLU A 150 7.40 7.30 -11.00
C GLU A 150 8.07 5.92 -10.89
N PRO A 151 8.53 5.30 -11.99
CA PRO A 151 9.23 4.03 -11.93
C PRO A 151 10.46 4.11 -11.02
N VAL A 152 10.64 3.14 -10.12
CA VAL A 152 11.74 3.15 -9.14
C VAL A 152 13.11 3.15 -9.83
N ARG A 153 13.18 2.50 -10.99
CA ARG A 153 14.39 2.42 -11.84
C ARG A 153 14.81 3.79 -12.40
N ASP A 154 13.86 4.71 -12.56
CA ASP A 154 14.14 6.06 -13.05
C ASP A 154 14.60 7.01 -11.94
N ILE A 155 14.16 6.78 -10.69
CA ILE A 155 14.61 7.57 -9.53
C ILE A 155 16.13 7.45 -9.33
N ASN A 156 16.67 6.23 -9.45
CA ASN A 156 18.12 6.00 -9.36
C ASN A 156 18.55 4.80 -10.21
N ARG A 157 19.05 5.07 -11.41
CA ARG A 157 19.47 4.04 -12.39
C ARG A 157 20.65 3.17 -11.95
N LYS A 158 21.38 3.56 -10.90
CA LYS A 158 22.51 2.78 -10.37
C LYS A 158 22.08 1.82 -9.24
N ALA A 159 20.91 2.02 -8.65
CA ALA A 159 20.36 1.12 -7.65
C ALA A 159 19.72 -0.11 -8.32
N LYS A 160 19.92 -1.28 -7.72
CA LYS A 160 19.24 -2.51 -8.12
C LYS A 160 17.81 -2.49 -7.56
N TYR A 161 16.85 -2.98 -8.33
CA TYR A 161 15.47 -3.14 -7.89
C TYR A 161 15.01 -4.58 -8.11
N LEU A 162 14.49 -5.19 -7.05
CA LEU A 162 13.90 -6.52 -7.03
C LEU A 162 12.42 -6.40 -6.68
N GLU A 163 11.57 -6.95 -7.56
CA GLU A 163 10.15 -7.04 -7.33
C GLU A 163 9.85 -8.24 -6.42
N ALA A 164 9.87 -8.01 -5.11
CA ALA A 164 9.65 -9.04 -4.10
C ALA A 164 9.09 -8.43 -2.81
N THR A 165 8.45 -9.26 -2.00
CA THR A 165 7.95 -8.91 -0.67
C THR A 165 8.91 -9.46 0.38
N ALA A 166 9.43 -8.60 1.25
CA ALA A 166 10.19 -9.05 2.42
C ALA A 166 9.21 -9.59 3.49
N THR A 167 9.38 -10.85 3.88
CA THR A 167 8.48 -11.54 4.80
C THR A 167 9.06 -11.69 6.21
N CYS A 168 10.38 -11.81 6.31
CA CYS A 168 11.08 -11.93 7.59
C CYS A 168 12.40 -11.16 7.57
N ILE A 169 12.78 -10.58 8.71
CA ILE A 169 14.05 -9.89 8.92
C ILE A 169 14.75 -10.57 10.11
N ASP A 170 15.87 -11.25 9.84
CA ASP A 170 16.73 -11.83 10.87
C ASP A 170 17.88 -10.85 11.18
N ILE A 171 17.73 -10.13 12.30
CA ILE A 171 18.72 -9.15 12.76
C ILE A 171 20.02 -9.85 13.18
N SER A 172 19.93 -11.06 13.73
CA SER A 172 21.11 -11.78 14.23
C SER A 172 22.04 -12.21 13.11
N LYS A 173 21.48 -12.57 11.96
CA LYS A 173 22.22 -12.95 10.75
C LYS A 173 22.41 -11.80 9.77
N SER A 174 21.79 -10.65 10.02
CA SER A 174 21.71 -9.53 9.08
C SER A 174 21.22 -10.00 7.70
N SER A 175 20.15 -10.79 7.69
CA SER A 175 19.53 -11.35 6.49
C SER A 175 18.03 -11.08 6.43
N ILE A 176 17.48 -11.11 5.23
CA ILE A 176 16.06 -10.88 4.93
C ILE A 176 15.58 -12.02 4.06
N SER A 177 14.47 -12.63 4.44
CA SER A 177 13.74 -13.60 3.62
C SER A 177 12.73 -12.84 2.76
N CYS A 178 12.75 -13.11 1.47
CA CYS A 178 11.91 -12.45 0.48
C CYS A 178 11.18 -13.48 -0.38
N GLU A 179 9.97 -13.12 -0.81
CA GLU A 179 9.15 -13.92 -1.70
C GLU A 179 8.86 -13.08 -2.97
N SER A 180 9.10 -13.65 -4.14
CA SER A 180 8.78 -13.04 -5.43
C SER A 180 7.74 -13.87 -6.17
N VAL A 181 6.83 -13.19 -6.85
CA VAL A 181 5.89 -13.86 -7.75
C VAL A 181 6.54 -13.90 -9.13
N VAL A 182 6.84 -15.09 -9.61
CA VAL A 182 7.41 -15.32 -10.94
C VAL A 182 6.34 -15.99 -11.79
N CYS A 183 5.95 -15.32 -12.88
CA CYS A 183 4.99 -15.84 -13.83
C CYS A 183 5.71 -16.26 -15.12
N ALA A 184 5.46 -17.49 -15.57
CA ALA A 184 5.94 -18.03 -16.83
C ALA A 184 4.72 -18.54 -17.63
N GLY A 185 4.35 -17.81 -18.67
CA GLY A 185 3.09 -18.04 -19.39
C GLY A 185 1.88 -17.85 -18.46
N SER A 186 0.97 -18.82 -18.45
CA SER A 186 -0.24 -18.79 -17.60
C SER A 186 -0.02 -19.32 -16.18
N SER A 187 1.20 -19.74 -15.83
CA SER A 187 1.52 -20.29 -14.50
C SER A 187 2.31 -19.27 -13.69
N CYS A 188 1.89 -19.01 -12.47
CA CYS A 188 2.61 -18.19 -11.50
C CYS A 188 3.04 -19.04 -10.31
N THR A 189 4.31 -18.94 -9.92
CA THR A 189 4.89 -19.60 -8.75
C THR A 189 5.47 -18.56 -7.80
N ILE A 190 5.53 -18.90 -6.51
CA ILE A 190 6.22 -18.10 -5.51
C ILE A 190 7.63 -18.67 -5.39
N GLU A 191 8.64 -17.82 -5.59
CA GLU A 191 10.04 -18.14 -5.38
C GLU A 191 10.56 -17.41 -4.15
N ASP A 192 11.19 -18.17 -3.25
CA ASP A 192 11.75 -17.66 -2.00
C ASP A 192 13.26 -17.49 -2.15
N PHE A 193 13.79 -16.41 -1.60
CA PHE A 193 15.22 -16.19 -1.53
C PHE A 193 15.63 -15.43 -0.26
N GLU A 194 16.87 -15.62 0.15
CA GLU A 194 17.48 -14.86 1.23
C GLU A 194 18.46 -13.84 0.69
N MET A 195 18.55 -12.70 1.36
CA MET A 195 19.50 -11.65 1.03
C MET A 195 20.12 -11.08 2.30
N GLU A 196 21.44 -11.07 2.34
CA GLU A 196 22.20 -10.43 3.40
C GLU A 196 22.32 -8.92 3.17
N TYR A 197 22.44 -8.16 4.26
CA TYR A 197 22.67 -6.72 4.24
C TYR A 197 23.73 -6.31 5.25
N ASP A 198 24.43 -5.20 4.98
CA ASP A 198 25.27 -4.54 5.97
C ASP A 198 24.48 -3.40 6.63
N ARG A 199 23.60 -2.76 5.87
CA ARG A 199 22.64 -1.75 6.33
C ARG A 199 21.26 -2.04 5.79
N LEU A 200 20.24 -1.88 6.64
CA LEU A 200 18.84 -2.07 6.30
C LEU A 200 18.03 -0.82 6.57
N ILE A 201 17.24 -0.41 5.59
CA ILE A 201 16.31 0.71 5.70
C ILE A 201 14.89 0.19 5.49
N VAL A 202 14.07 0.30 6.54
CA VAL A 202 12.68 -0.17 6.52
C VAL A 202 11.76 1.01 6.22
N SER A 203 11.19 1.02 5.01
CA SER A 203 10.28 2.07 4.53
C SER A 203 9.03 1.51 3.85
N VAL A 204 8.54 0.39 4.36
CA VAL A 204 7.39 -0.38 3.82
C VAL A 204 6.03 0.31 4.01
N GLY A 205 5.98 1.35 4.84
CA GLY A 205 4.75 2.09 5.12
C GLY A 205 3.80 1.34 6.06
N ALA A 206 2.50 1.60 5.90
CA ALA A 206 1.45 1.02 6.74
C ALA A 206 0.25 0.58 5.88
N GLN A 207 -0.48 -0.41 6.38
CA GLN A 207 -1.71 -0.92 5.76
C GLN A 207 -2.96 -0.21 6.31
N THR A 208 -4.05 -0.30 5.56
CA THR A 208 -5.36 0.14 6.00
C THR A 208 -5.84 -0.65 7.22
N ASN A 209 -6.28 0.07 8.25
CA ASN A 209 -6.87 -0.51 9.43
C ASN A 209 -8.41 -0.48 9.34
N THR A 210 -9.05 -1.63 9.47
CA THR A 210 -10.51 -1.74 9.48
C THR A 210 -11.08 -1.73 10.90
N PHE A 211 -10.23 -1.64 11.92
CA PHE A 211 -10.60 -1.68 13.34
C PHE A 211 -11.40 -2.94 13.74
N GLY A 212 -11.31 -4.01 12.95
CA GLY A 212 -12.07 -5.24 13.19
C GLY A 212 -13.57 -5.11 12.88
N ILE A 213 -14.01 -4.02 12.25
CA ILE A 213 -15.42 -3.83 11.90
C ILE A 213 -15.80 -4.83 10.79
N PRO A 214 -16.76 -5.73 11.01
CA PRO A 214 -17.18 -6.72 10.02
C PRO A 214 -17.76 -6.04 8.77
N GLY A 215 -17.52 -6.60 7.59
CA GLY A 215 -18.07 -6.10 6.32
C GLY A 215 -17.25 -4.98 5.66
N VAL A 216 -16.32 -4.33 6.38
CA VAL A 216 -15.53 -3.23 5.80
C VAL A 216 -14.61 -3.71 4.67
N ARG A 217 -14.02 -4.91 4.78
CA ARG A 217 -13.13 -5.42 3.73
C ARG A 217 -13.90 -5.92 2.51
N GLU A 218 -15.13 -6.37 2.74
CA GLU A 218 -16.00 -7.00 1.75
C GLU A 218 -16.81 -5.98 0.96
N HIS A 219 -17.16 -4.85 1.57
CA HIS A 219 -18.11 -3.88 1.02
C HIS A 219 -17.55 -2.47 0.80
N CYS A 220 -16.44 -2.09 1.44
CA CYS A 220 -15.87 -0.76 1.27
C CYS A 220 -14.71 -0.76 0.26
N CYS A 221 -14.58 0.34 -0.47
CA CYS A 221 -13.37 0.63 -1.23
C CYS A 221 -12.38 1.39 -0.34
N PHE A 222 -11.12 0.94 -0.31
CA PHE A 222 -10.04 1.70 0.30
C PHE A 222 -9.47 2.71 -0.70
N LEU A 223 -8.65 3.67 -0.23
CA LEU A 223 -7.96 4.65 -1.06
C LEU A 223 -6.50 4.75 -0.59
N LYS A 224 -5.68 3.76 -0.94
CA LYS A 224 -4.27 3.67 -0.52
C LYS A 224 -3.29 3.49 -1.69
N GLN A 225 -3.73 2.82 -2.75
CA GLN A 225 -2.92 2.49 -3.93
C GLN A 225 -3.60 2.93 -5.24
N VAL A 226 -2.91 2.81 -6.36
CA VAL A 226 -3.47 3.15 -7.68
C VAL A 226 -4.63 2.23 -8.03
N GLU A 227 -4.52 0.95 -7.67
CA GLU A 227 -5.53 -0.07 -7.91
C GLU A 227 -6.83 0.25 -7.14
N ASP A 228 -6.69 0.76 -5.92
CA ASP A 228 -7.80 1.26 -5.12
C ASP A 228 -8.53 2.43 -5.82
N ALA A 229 -7.77 3.43 -6.28
CA ALA A 229 -8.34 4.57 -7.00
C ALA A 229 -9.05 4.14 -8.30
N ARG A 230 -8.52 3.13 -9.01
CA ARG A 230 -9.16 2.54 -10.19
C ARG A 230 -10.46 1.82 -9.84
N LYS A 231 -10.47 1.03 -8.76
CA LYS A 231 -11.69 0.36 -8.27
C LYS A 231 -12.78 1.36 -7.90
N ILE A 232 -12.42 2.43 -7.19
CA ILE A 232 -13.35 3.52 -6.84
C ILE A 232 -13.93 4.16 -8.09
N ARG A 233 -13.08 4.53 -9.06
CA ARG A 233 -13.53 5.13 -10.32
C ARG A 233 -14.53 4.23 -11.04
N ASN A 234 -14.21 2.95 -11.17
CA ASN A 234 -15.07 1.98 -11.81
C ASN A 234 -16.40 1.81 -11.04
N ALA A 235 -16.35 1.79 -9.71
CA ALA A 235 -17.55 1.70 -8.88
C ALA A 235 -18.47 2.91 -9.06
N ILE A 236 -17.93 4.13 -9.06
CA ILE A 236 -18.69 5.37 -9.30
C ILE A 236 -19.37 5.32 -10.67
N VAL A 237 -18.60 5.04 -11.73
CA VAL A 237 -19.15 4.96 -13.11
C VAL A 237 -20.22 3.87 -13.19
N ASN A 238 -19.97 2.69 -12.62
CA ASN A 238 -20.95 1.61 -12.60
C ASN A 238 -22.23 1.99 -11.85
N CYS A 239 -22.17 2.79 -10.78
CA CYS A 239 -23.35 3.30 -10.11
C CYS A 239 -24.17 4.21 -11.04
N PHE A 240 -23.53 5.14 -11.76
CA PHE A 240 -24.21 6.01 -12.73
C PHE A 240 -24.83 5.22 -13.88
N GLU A 241 -24.09 4.29 -14.49
CA GLU A 241 -24.60 3.43 -15.57
C GLU A 241 -25.78 2.57 -15.12
N ARG A 242 -25.68 1.97 -13.92
CA ARG A 242 -26.79 1.19 -13.35
C ARG A 242 -28.01 2.05 -13.09
N ALA A 243 -27.85 3.23 -12.49
CA ALA A 243 -28.95 4.14 -12.20
C ALA A 243 -29.62 4.69 -13.47
N ASN A 244 -28.90 4.70 -14.60
CA ASN A 244 -29.41 5.11 -15.91
C ASN A 244 -30.28 4.04 -16.61
N LEU A 245 -30.30 2.80 -16.09
CA LEU A 245 -31.08 1.73 -16.71
C LEU A 245 -32.58 2.03 -16.69
N PRO A 246 -33.30 1.66 -17.77
CA PRO A 246 -34.75 1.78 -17.79
C PRO A 246 -35.36 0.84 -16.74
N ARG A 247 -36.52 1.22 -16.19
CA ARG A 247 -37.34 0.46 -15.22
C ARG A 247 -36.91 0.50 -13.74
N LEU A 248 -35.92 1.30 -13.38
CA LEU A 248 -35.68 1.60 -11.96
C LEU A 248 -36.72 2.59 -11.41
N SER A 249 -37.11 2.43 -10.15
CA SER A 249 -37.85 3.44 -9.40
C SER A 249 -36.92 4.60 -8.99
N ASP A 250 -37.49 5.70 -8.54
CA ASP A 250 -36.71 6.85 -8.09
C ASP A 250 -35.97 6.52 -6.79
N GLU A 251 -36.57 5.73 -5.91
CA GLU A 251 -35.95 5.24 -4.67
C GLU A 251 -34.75 4.32 -4.96
N GLU A 252 -34.85 3.45 -5.96
CA GLU A 252 -33.73 2.60 -6.38
C GLU A 252 -32.57 3.43 -6.95
N ARG A 253 -32.87 4.50 -7.72
CA ARG A 253 -31.85 5.42 -8.23
C ARG A 253 -31.13 6.14 -7.10
N GLU A 254 -31.88 6.67 -6.12
CA GLU A 254 -31.28 7.32 -4.95
C GLU A 254 -30.38 6.35 -4.17
N SER A 255 -30.84 5.12 -3.96
CA SER A 255 -30.05 4.10 -3.26
C SER A 255 -28.74 3.75 -3.99
N ILE A 256 -28.74 3.67 -5.32
CA ILE A 256 -27.54 3.39 -6.12
C ILE A 256 -26.57 4.58 -6.12
N LEU A 257 -27.10 5.80 -6.12
CA LEU A 257 -26.33 7.05 -6.20
C LEU A 257 -26.07 7.70 -4.83
N THR A 258 -26.14 6.92 -3.75
CA THR A 258 -25.75 7.34 -2.41
C THR A 258 -24.30 6.95 -2.17
N PHE A 259 -23.45 7.94 -1.87
CA PHE A 259 -22.02 7.73 -1.62
C PHE A 259 -21.68 8.02 -0.15
N ALA A 260 -21.09 7.05 0.54
CA ALA A 260 -20.65 7.20 1.92
C ALA A 260 -19.11 7.24 2.00
N VAL A 261 -18.56 8.34 2.51
CA VAL A 261 -17.12 8.50 2.74
C VAL A 261 -16.83 8.32 4.23
N ILE A 262 -16.11 7.25 4.57
CA ILE A 262 -15.75 6.94 5.96
C ILE A 262 -14.38 7.51 6.29
N GLY A 263 -14.36 8.53 7.15
CA GLY A 263 -13.16 9.17 7.67
C GLY A 263 -13.07 10.64 7.26
N ALA A 264 -13.02 11.54 8.25
CA ALA A 264 -12.94 12.99 8.04
C ALA A 264 -11.50 13.53 8.12
N GLY A 265 -10.50 12.69 7.82
CA GLY A 265 -9.12 13.12 7.64
C GLY A 265 -8.91 13.79 6.27
N PRO A 266 -7.71 14.33 6.00
CA PRO A 266 -7.41 15.00 4.73
C PRO A 266 -7.82 14.17 3.50
N THR A 267 -7.45 12.89 3.47
CA THR A 267 -7.78 11.97 2.39
C THR A 267 -9.28 11.83 2.14
N GLY A 268 -10.09 11.75 3.21
CA GLY A 268 -11.54 11.62 3.06
C GLY A 268 -12.20 12.92 2.63
N ILE A 269 -11.73 14.05 3.15
CA ILE A 269 -12.21 15.39 2.75
C ILE A 269 -11.85 15.68 1.29
N GLU A 270 -10.62 15.41 0.87
CA GLU A 270 -10.16 15.57 -0.50
C GLU A 270 -10.97 14.68 -1.45
N PHE A 271 -11.16 13.40 -1.11
CA PHE A 271 -11.96 12.50 -1.94
C PHE A 271 -13.43 12.96 -2.06
N ALA A 272 -14.06 13.36 -0.95
CA ALA A 272 -15.44 13.86 -0.98
C ALA A 272 -15.56 15.14 -1.84
N SER A 273 -14.55 16.00 -1.80
CA SER A 273 -14.50 17.22 -2.61
C SER A 273 -14.32 16.91 -4.10
N GLU A 274 -13.37 16.05 -4.43
CA GLU A 274 -13.12 15.56 -5.80
C GLU A 274 -14.34 14.84 -6.40
N LEU A 275 -15.03 14.02 -5.59
CA LEU A 275 -16.28 13.38 -6.00
C LEU A 275 -17.37 14.41 -6.27
N ARG A 276 -17.49 15.44 -5.43
CA ARG A 276 -18.45 16.53 -5.62
C ARG A 276 -18.15 17.30 -6.90
N ASP A 277 -16.89 17.63 -7.16
CA ASP A 277 -16.46 18.31 -8.38
C ASP A 277 -16.79 17.49 -9.63
N PHE A 278 -16.53 16.17 -9.62
CA PHE A 278 -16.95 15.28 -10.69
C PHE A 278 -18.47 15.33 -10.92
N ILE A 279 -19.27 15.21 -9.86
CA ILE A 279 -20.74 15.21 -9.94
C ILE A 279 -21.27 16.53 -10.51
N GLU A 280 -20.71 17.67 -10.10
CA GLU A 280 -21.22 18.99 -10.50
C GLU A 280 -20.68 19.49 -11.85
N GLN A 281 -19.43 19.17 -12.18
CA GLN A 281 -18.77 19.71 -13.36
C GLN A 281 -18.90 18.78 -14.58
N ASP A 282 -18.81 17.47 -14.36
CA ASP A 282 -18.87 16.46 -15.42
C ASP A 282 -20.22 15.75 -15.48
N GLY A 283 -20.84 15.50 -14.32
CA GLY A 283 -22.16 14.90 -14.22
C GLY A 283 -23.21 15.51 -15.17
N PRO A 284 -23.36 16.84 -15.31
CA PRO A 284 -24.34 17.44 -16.22
C PRO A 284 -24.12 17.10 -17.70
N LYS A 285 -22.88 16.78 -18.10
CA LYS A 285 -22.54 16.44 -19.49
C LYS A 285 -22.99 15.03 -19.84
N TYR A 286 -22.90 14.09 -18.89
CA TYR A 286 -23.13 12.66 -19.13
C TYR A 286 -24.47 12.15 -18.58
N TYR A 287 -24.88 12.60 -17.39
CA TYR A 287 -26.04 12.08 -16.66
C TYR A 287 -26.96 13.18 -16.08
N PRO A 288 -27.42 14.16 -16.89
CA PRO A 288 -28.15 15.33 -16.39
C PRO A 288 -29.45 14.99 -15.62
N SER A 289 -30.14 13.91 -16.00
CA SER A 289 -31.39 13.47 -15.35
C SER A 289 -31.16 12.81 -13.98
N LEU A 290 -29.96 12.29 -13.73
CA LEU A 290 -29.64 11.50 -12.54
C LEU A 290 -29.15 12.35 -11.36
N LEU A 291 -28.65 13.56 -11.61
CA LEU A 291 -28.01 14.41 -10.58
C LEU A 291 -28.91 14.69 -9.37
N LYS A 292 -30.23 14.79 -9.58
CA LYS A 292 -31.21 15.00 -8.50
C LYS A 292 -31.29 13.84 -7.50
N TYR A 293 -30.86 12.64 -7.89
CA TYR A 293 -30.89 11.44 -7.05
C TYR A 293 -29.56 11.20 -6.30
N VAL A 294 -28.51 11.95 -6.59
CA VAL A 294 -27.20 11.77 -5.94
C VAL A 294 -27.27 12.23 -4.48
N ARG A 295 -26.73 11.43 -3.56
CA ARG A 295 -26.70 11.69 -2.11
C ARG A 295 -25.30 11.48 -1.55
#